data_AF-A0AAW0WMT7-F1
#
_entry.id   AF-A0AAW0WMT7-F1
#
_cell.length_a   1.000
_cell.length_b   1.000
_cell.length_c   1.000
_cell.angle_alpha   90.00
_cell.angle_beta   90.00
_cell.angle_gamma   90.00
#
_symmetry.space_group_name_H-M   'P 1'
#
loop_
_entity.id
_entity.type
_entity.pdbx_description
1 polymer ?
#
loop_
_entity_poly.entity_id
_entity_poly.type
_entity_poly.pdbx_seq_one_letter_code
_entity_poly.pdbx_strand_id
1 'polypeptide(L)'
;MLGGKDFTQQGTQQHILKVLQGKKIDVILSDMAPNATGTKDLDHEVIIELAYSALRFAIQHSALQATFLCKIWEGHRDRTFISDVEKFYKTVKVVKPPASRSDSSEKFILGKMFCGVGVK
;
A
#
# COMPACT_ATOMS: atom_id res chain seq x y z
N MET A 1 6.97 -3.58 17.26
CA MET A 1 6.29 -2.68 18.23
C MET A 1 4.75 -2.69 18.16
N LEU A 2 4.09 -3.47 17.27
CA LEU A 2 2.63 -3.71 17.30
C LEU A 2 2.28 -5.14 16.84
N GLY A 3 2.98 -6.15 17.38
CA GLY A 3 2.73 -7.54 16.97
C GLY A 3 1.28 -7.97 17.22
N GLY A 4 0.69 -8.70 16.28
CA GLY A 4 -0.67 -9.24 16.40
C GLY A 4 -1.82 -8.23 16.25
N LYS A 5 -1.53 -6.99 15.79
CA LYS A 5 -2.57 -6.00 15.53
C LYS A 5 -2.94 -5.95 14.05
N ASP A 6 -4.23 -5.76 13.80
CA ASP A 6 -4.77 -5.52 12.46
C ASP A 6 -4.66 -4.03 12.10
N PHE A 7 -3.95 -3.74 11.00
CA PHE A 7 -3.75 -2.38 10.50
C PHE A 7 -5.04 -1.72 9.99
N THR A 8 -6.03 -2.51 9.55
CA THR A 8 -7.31 -1.97 9.08
C THR A 8 -8.13 -1.34 10.21
N GLN A 9 -7.81 -1.66 11.46
CA GLN A 9 -8.45 -1.09 12.63
C GLN A 9 -7.95 0.32 12.91
N GLN A 10 -8.87 1.26 13.09
CA GLN A 10 -8.56 2.66 13.37
C GLN A 10 -7.65 2.83 14.60
N GLY A 11 -7.86 2.03 15.66
CA GLY A 11 -7.04 2.08 16.87
C GLY A 11 -5.56 1.74 16.62
N THR A 12 -5.28 0.86 15.67
CA THR A 12 -3.91 0.51 15.26
C THR A 12 -3.27 1.69 14.54
N GLN A 13 -3.97 2.29 13.58
CA GLN A 13 -3.49 3.47 12.84
C GLN A 13 -3.26 4.66 13.79
N GLN A 14 -4.19 4.92 14.71
CA GLN A 14 -4.03 5.96 15.73
C GLN A 14 -2.81 5.73 16.63
N HIS A 15 -2.50 4.48 16.98
CA HIS A 15 -1.30 4.17 17.74
C HIS A 15 -0.02 4.52 16.96
N ILE A 16 0.03 4.20 15.66
CA ILE A 16 1.14 4.60 14.79
C ILE A 16 1.28 6.13 14.78
N LEU A 17 0.17 6.86 14.62
CA LEU A 17 0.17 8.33 14.64
C LEU A 17 0.66 8.92 15.96
N LYS A 18 0.31 8.30 17.10
CA LYS A 18 0.81 8.69 18.43
C LYS A 18 2.33 8.53 18.52
N VAL A 19 2.88 7.44 17.98
CA VAL A 19 4.32 7.19 17.93
C VAL A 19 5.03 8.20 17.03
N LEU A 20 4.40 8.60 15.92
CA LEU A 20 4.96 9.60 15.00
C LEU A 20 5.00 11.02 15.58
N GLN A 21 4.25 11.31 16.65
CA GLN A 21 4.25 12.61 17.34
C GLN A 21 4.05 13.80 16.39
N GLY A 22 3.13 13.65 15.43
CA GLY A 22 2.83 14.68 14.42
C GLY A 22 3.83 14.78 13.27
N LYS A 23 4.92 14.00 13.26
CA LYS A 23 5.83 13.92 12.12
C LYS A 23 5.13 13.30 10.92
N LYS A 24 5.37 13.90 9.75
CA LYS A 24 4.94 13.36 8.45
C LYS A 24 5.84 12.20 8.05
N ILE A 25 5.30 11.30 7.23
CA ILE A 25 5.97 10.05 6.86
C ILE A 25 6.68 10.20 5.51
N ASP A 26 7.98 9.91 5.47
CA ASP A 26 8.77 9.95 4.23
C ASP A 26 8.64 8.69 3.39
N VAL A 27 8.44 7.53 4.05
CA VAL A 27 8.33 6.23 3.38
C VAL A 27 7.27 5.37 4.06
N ILE A 28 6.37 4.81 3.25
CA ILE A 28 5.40 3.80 3.67
C ILE A 28 5.67 2.52 2.88
N LEU A 29 5.93 1.44 3.61
CA LEU A 29 6.14 0.11 3.07
C LEU A 29 5.04 -0.81 3.60
N SER A 30 4.25 -1.39 2.71
CA SER A 30 3.24 -2.38 3.03
C SER A 30 3.62 -3.71 2.39
N ASP A 31 3.96 -4.68 3.23
CA ASP A 31 4.08 -6.09 2.85
C ASP A 31 2.92 -6.91 3.42
N MET A 32 1.78 -6.26 3.65
CA MET A 32 0.59 -6.92 4.19
C MET A 32 0.00 -7.87 3.15
N ALA A 33 -0.46 -9.03 3.62
CA ALA A 33 -1.25 -9.98 2.85
C ALA A 33 -2.28 -10.63 3.76
N PRO A 34 -3.50 -10.89 3.27
CA PRO A 34 -4.46 -11.72 4.00
C PRO A 34 -4.02 -13.19 4.01
N ASN A 35 -4.66 -14.01 4.83
CA ASN A 35 -4.57 -15.45 4.69
C ASN A 35 -5.18 -15.85 3.34
N ALA A 36 -4.42 -16.54 2.50
CA ALA A 36 -4.92 -17.00 1.21
C ALA A 36 -5.97 -18.09 1.40
N THR A 37 -7.12 -17.92 0.77
CA THR A 37 -8.21 -18.90 0.74
C THR A 37 -7.98 -19.96 -0.34
N GLY A 38 -7.10 -19.68 -1.31
CA GLY A 38 -6.85 -20.51 -2.49
C GLY A 38 -7.73 -20.14 -3.68
N THR A 39 -8.75 -19.29 -3.48
CA THR A 39 -9.56 -18.73 -4.56
C THR A 39 -8.94 -17.42 -5.02
N LYS A 40 -8.23 -17.45 -6.16
CA LYS A 40 -7.43 -16.31 -6.66
C LYS A 40 -8.20 -14.99 -6.71
N ASP A 41 -9.44 -15.00 -7.18
CA ASP A 41 -10.23 -13.77 -7.31
C ASP A 41 -10.64 -13.19 -5.94
N LEU A 42 -11.03 -14.04 -4.99
CA LEU A 42 -11.34 -13.61 -3.63
C LEU A 42 -10.08 -13.10 -2.91
N ASP A 43 -8.98 -13.84 -3.04
CA ASP A 43 -7.69 -13.47 -2.46
C ASP A 43 -7.20 -12.13 -3.03
N HIS A 44 -7.40 -11.90 -4.33
CA HIS A 44 -7.10 -10.64 -5.00
C HIS A 44 -7.95 -9.48 -4.46
N GLU A 45 -9.27 -9.65 -4.32
CA GLU A 45 -10.13 -8.60 -3.78
C GLU A 45 -9.70 -8.18 -2.36
N VAL A 46 -9.43 -9.17 -1.49
CA VAL A 46 -9.06 -8.88 -0.10
C VAL A 46 -7.70 -8.17 0.00
N ILE A 47 -6.69 -8.58 -0.77
CA ILE A 47 -5.39 -7.90 -0.75
C ILE A 47 -5.46 -6.50 -1.35
N ILE A 48 -6.31 -6.28 -2.36
CA ILE A 48 -6.53 -4.96 -2.94
C ILE A 48 -7.20 -4.02 -1.92
N GLU A 49 -8.20 -4.47 -1.17
CA GLU A 49 -8.80 -3.65 -0.11
C GLU A 49 -7.80 -3.31 1.02
N LEU A 50 -6.89 -4.23 1.33
CA LEU A 50 -5.80 -3.99 2.26
C LEU A 50 -4.80 -2.96 1.71
N ALA A 51 -4.48 -3.02 0.41
CA ALA A 51 -3.65 -2.05 -0.28
C ALA A 51 -4.29 -0.66 -0.31
N TYR A 52 -5.61 -0.57 -0.53
CA TYR A 52 -6.36 0.70 -0.40
C TYR A 52 -6.35 1.25 1.02
N SER A 53 -6.40 0.39 2.05
CA SER A 53 -6.24 0.82 3.44
C SER A 53 -4.87 1.48 3.66
N ALA A 54 -3.80 0.87 3.15
CA ALA A 54 -2.45 1.44 3.21
C ALA A 54 -2.33 2.76 2.42
N LEU A 55 -2.91 2.83 1.21
CA LEU A 55 -2.91 4.03 0.39
C LEU A 55 -3.66 5.19 1.07
N ARG A 56 -4.84 4.94 1.66
CA ARG A 56 -5.60 5.95 2.40
C ARG A 56 -4.79 6.53 3.55
N PHE A 57 -4.15 5.67 4.34
CA PHE A 57 -3.25 6.09 5.40
C PHE A 57 -2.08 6.92 4.85
N ALA A 58 -1.48 6.48 3.73
CA ALA A 58 -0.39 7.19 3.08
C ALA A 58 -0.76 8.59 2.64
N ILE A 59 -1.91 8.77 1.98
CA ILE A 59 -2.37 10.07 1.50
C ILE A 59 -2.58 11.06 2.66
N GLN A 60 -3.07 10.60 3.80
CA GLN A 60 -3.37 11.47 4.96
C GLN A 60 -2.11 11.88 5.73
N HIS A 61 -1.07 11.04 5.75
CA HIS A 61 0.01 11.16 6.73
C HIS A 61 1.41 11.32 6.12
N SER A 62 1.56 11.15 4.80
CA SER A 62 2.86 11.32 4.13
C SER A 62 3.29 12.79 4.07
N ALA A 63 4.62 12.99 4.09
CA ALA A 63 5.23 14.25 3.69
C ALA A 63 5.13 14.42 2.17
N LEU A 64 5.26 15.66 1.67
CA LEU A 64 5.51 15.85 0.24
C LEU A 64 6.78 15.09 -0.16
N GLN A 65 6.82 14.62 -1.39
CA GLN A 65 7.92 13.85 -1.97
C GLN A 65 8.10 12.44 -1.39
N ALA A 66 7.25 12.01 -0.46
CA ALA A 66 7.30 10.68 0.13
C ALA A 66 7.18 9.53 -0.89
N THR A 67 7.60 8.35 -0.47
CA THR A 67 7.55 7.10 -1.23
C THR A 67 6.54 6.13 -0.62
N PHE A 68 5.77 5.46 -1.47
CA PHE A 68 4.85 4.39 -1.11
C PHE A 68 5.20 3.13 -1.88
N LEU A 69 5.37 2.02 -1.17
CA LEU A 69 5.57 0.70 -1.75
C LEU A 69 4.56 -0.25 -1.12
N CYS A 70 3.72 -0.88 -1.93
CA CYS A 70 2.69 -1.78 -1.43
C CYS A 70 2.65 -3.08 -2.22
N LYS A 71 2.65 -4.21 -1.50
CA LYS A 71 2.40 -5.52 -2.06
C LYS A 71 0.95 -5.63 -2.56
N ILE A 72 0.79 -6.28 -3.69
CA ILE A 72 -0.47 -6.78 -4.23
C ILE A 72 -0.25 -8.18 -4.81
N TRP A 73 -1.34 -8.90 -5.04
CA TRP A 73 -1.34 -10.09 -5.90
C TRP A 73 -2.00 -9.75 -7.22
N GLU A 74 -1.41 -10.20 -8.30
CA GLU A 74 -1.91 -10.01 -9.66
C GLU A 74 -3.37 -10.43 -9.79
N GLY A 75 -4.17 -9.51 -10.35
CA GLY A 75 -5.56 -9.76 -10.67
C GLY A 75 -6.24 -8.59 -11.37
N HIS A 76 -7.57 -8.66 -11.41
CA HIS A 76 -8.37 -7.84 -12.32
C HIS A 76 -8.46 -6.35 -11.92
N ARG A 77 -8.18 -5.99 -10.66
CA ARG A 77 -8.17 -4.59 -10.17
C ARG A 77 -6.80 -3.94 -10.14
N ASP A 78 -5.72 -4.63 -10.54
CA ASP A 78 -4.35 -4.10 -10.57
C ASP A 78 -4.28 -2.72 -11.23
N ARG A 79 -4.82 -2.61 -12.45
CA ARG A 79 -4.78 -1.37 -13.23
C ARG A 79 -5.55 -0.23 -12.56
N THR A 80 -6.69 -0.53 -11.96
CA THR A 80 -7.49 0.45 -11.22
C THR A 80 -6.72 0.97 -10.02
N PHE A 81 -6.14 0.07 -9.23
CA PHE A 81 -5.33 0.45 -8.08
C PHE A 81 -4.09 1.27 -8.48
N ILE A 82 -3.38 0.88 -9.55
CA ILE A 82 -2.25 1.66 -10.09
C ILE A 82 -2.68 3.06 -10.48
N SER A 83 -3.80 3.20 -11.21
CA SER A 83 -4.33 4.49 -11.63
C SER A 83 -4.72 5.37 -10.44
N ASP A 84 -5.24 4.77 -9.36
CA ASP A 84 -5.53 5.48 -8.13
C ASP A 84 -4.26 5.96 -7.42
N VAL A 85 -3.20 5.16 -7.37
CA VAL A 85 -1.90 5.59 -6.85
C VAL A 85 -1.32 6.72 -7.70
N GLU A 86 -1.43 6.63 -9.02
CA GLU A 86 -0.92 7.65 -9.95
C GLU A 86 -1.53 9.02 -9.66
N LYS A 87 -2.77 9.11 -9.16
CA LYS A 87 -3.40 10.40 -8.80
C LYS A 87 -2.60 11.20 -7.77
N PHE A 88 -1.82 10.53 -6.91
CA PHE A 88 -1.15 11.15 -5.77
C PHE A 88 0.38 11.15 -5.84
N TYR A 89 0.97 10.38 -6.76
CA TYR A 89 2.43 10.24 -6.89
C TYR A 89 2.89 10.64 -8.30
N LYS A 90 4.04 11.31 -8.40
CA LYS A 90 4.59 11.75 -9.70
C LYS A 90 4.94 10.60 -10.62
N THR A 91 5.45 9.51 -10.06
CA THR A 91 5.82 8.31 -10.84
C THR A 91 5.34 7.07 -10.13
N VAL A 92 4.70 6.16 -10.86
CA VAL A 92 4.27 4.86 -10.35
C VAL A 92 4.90 3.76 -11.19
N LYS A 93 5.41 2.72 -10.54
CA LYS A 93 6.03 1.55 -11.18
C LYS A 93 5.52 0.26 -10.55
N VAL A 94 5.29 -0.75 -11.38
CA VAL A 94 5.10 -2.13 -10.91
C VAL A 94 6.48 -2.76 -10.76
N VAL A 95 6.74 -3.32 -9.59
CA VAL A 95 8.02 -3.94 -9.22
C VAL A 95 7.77 -5.41 -8.91
N LYS A 96 8.40 -6.30 -9.68
CA LYS A 96 8.49 -7.73 -9.37
C LYS A 96 9.82 -7.98 -8.65
N PRO A 97 9.83 -8.47 -7.40
CA PRO A 97 11.09 -8.73 -6.71
C PRO A 97 11.88 -9.85 -7.41
N PRO A 98 13.21 -9.73 -7.57
CA PRO A 98 14.03 -10.81 -8.12
C PRO A 98 13.96 -12.11 -7.31
N ALA A 99 13.70 -12.00 -6.01
CA ALA A 99 13.54 -13.14 -5.10
C ALA A 99 12.16 -13.80 -5.18
N SER A 100 11.19 -13.18 -5.87
CA SER A 100 9.85 -13.74 -6.04
C SER A 100 9.91 -14.83 -7.12
N ARG A 101 9.29 -15.99 -6.84
CA ARG A 101 9.23 -17.09 -7.82
C ARG A 101 8.51 -16.63 -9.09
N SER A 102 8.89 -17.19 -10.23
CA SER A 102 8.32 -16.86 -11.54
C SER A 102 6.82 -17.12 -11.63
N ASP A 103 6.30 -18.07 -10.86
CA ASP A 103 4.90 -18.48 -10.79
C ASP A 103 4.09 -17.73 -9.72
N SER A 104 4.72 -16.85 -8.94
CA SER A 104 4.04 -16.08 -7.90
C SER A 104 3.20 -14.96 -8.52
N SER A 105 2.00 -14.74 -8.00
CA SER A 105 1.17 -13.57 -8.32
C SER A 105 1.67 -12.28 -7.65
N GLU A 106 2.65 -12.36 -6.75
CA GLU A 106 3.12 -11.22 -5.96
C GLU A 106 3.80 -10.15 -6.82
N LYS A 107 3.36 -8.90 -6.66
CA LYS A 107 3.99 -7.71 -7.25
C LYS A 107 3.91 -6.57 -6.22
N PHE A 108 4.74 -5.55 -6.40
CA PHE A 108 4.69 -4.34 -5.59
C PHE A 108 4.37 -3.12 -6.46
N ILE A 109 3.57 -2.21 -5.95
CA ILE A 109 3.30 -0.91 -6.56
C ILE A 109 4.16 0.13 -5.86
N LEU A 110 5.09 0.72 -6.60
CA LEU A 110 6.00 1.77 -6.13
C LEU A 110 5.52 3.14 -6.63
N GLY A 111 4.93 3.94 -5.74
CA GLY A 111 4.67 5.36 -5.93
C GLY A 111 5.83 6.19 -5.37
N LYS A 112 6.41 7.06 -6.18
CA LYS A 112 7.45 8.01 -5.74
C LYS A 112 6.99 9.45 -5.92
N MET A 113 7.55 10.32 -5.07
CA MET A 113 7.30 11.76 -5.08
C MET A 113 5.82 12.05 -4.84
N PHE A 114 5.32 11.81 -3.62
CA PHE A 114 3.96 12.18 -3.22
C PHE A 114 3.72 13.68 -3.46
N CYS A 115 2.63 14.02 -4.14
CA CYS A 115 2.29 15.38 -4.54
C CYS A 115 1.26 16.04 -3.61
N GLY A 116 0.53 15.27 -2.80
CA GLY A 116 -0.61 15.77 -2.00
C GLY A 116 -1.97 15.54 -2.68
N VAL A 117 -3.05 15.90 -1.98
CA VAL A 117 -4.42 15.82 -2.51
C VAL A 117 -4.76 17.12 -3.22
N GLY A 118 -5.15 17.06 -4.50
CA GLY A 118 -5.52 18.24 -5.29
C GLY A 118 -4.34 18.98 -5.95
N VAL A 119 -3.13 18.44 -5.84
CA VAL A 119 -1.92 18.98 -6.48
C VAL A 119 -1.52 18.02 -7.60
N LYS A 120 -2.05 18.23 -8.79
CA LYS A 120 -1.54 17.64 -10.02
C LYS A 120 -1.62 18.63 -11.16
#